data_AF-A0A9D9LTF4-F1
#
_entry.id   AF-A0A9D9LTF4-F1
#
_cell.length_a   1.000
_cell.length_b   1.000
_cell.length_c   1.000
_cell.angle_alpha   90.00
_cell.angle_beta   90.00
_cell.angle_gamma   90.00
#
_symmetry.space_group_name_H-M   'P 1'
#
loop_
_entity.id
_entity.type
_entity.pdbx_description
1 polymer ?
#
loop_
_entity_poly.entity_id
_entity_poly.type
_entity_poly.pdbx_seq_one_letter_code
_entity_poly.pdbx_strand_id
1 'polypeptide(L)'
;MTLNDILNGTKYTMEQFDEEGVKELISRTIVKTVKGKATLYVTCPIRQKEIKLTPEEIVRQLYLRELTTTYGYPVERLQVEYTVTIGRDKKRADIAVMDKDRPDSPYIIVECKEPNLKDGKEQLKSYCNATGAPIGVWTNGRSMKRGCNGTILTAISREELERIPIPLPAKNIQAKISAKVKESFALREQSKTLLKSAVKAVEIAIEDGEEKAMEYLRENH
;
A
#
# COMPACT_ATOMS: atom_id res chain seq x y z
N MET A 1 -2.90 26.25 5.49
CA MET A 1 -2.56 24.87 5.87
C MET A 1 -3.48 23.93 5.12
N THR A 2 -2.92 23.07 4.28
CA THR A 2 -3.59 22.09 3.43
C THR A 2 -3.25 20.67 3.86
N LEU A 3 -3.91 19.64 3.32
CA LEU A 3 -3.51 18.25 3.56
C LEU A 3 -2.09 17.97 3.05
N ASN A 4 -1.71 18.56 1.91
CA ASN A 4 -0.36 18.44 1.37
C ASN A 4 0.68 19.04 2.32
N ASP A 5 0.36 20.14 3.02
CA ASP A 5 1.26 20.72 4.02
C ASP A 5 1.52 19.76 5.20
N ILE A 6 0.55 18.90 5.54
CA ILE A 6 0.69 17.88 6.59
C ILE A 6 1.51 16.68 6.11
N LEU A 7 1.33 16.28 4.85
CA LEU A 7 2.01 15.12 4.27
C LEU A 7 3.44 15.44 3.81
N ASN A 8 3.75 16.70 3.55
CA ASN A 8 5.06 17.13 3.08
C ASN A 8 6.16 16.74 4.10
N GLY A 9 7.24 16.13 3.60
CA GLY A 9 8.33 15.60 4.44
C GLY A 9 8.03 14.28 5.14
N THR A 10 6.85 13.69 4.95
CA THR A 10 6.47 12.39 5.51
C THR A 10 6.53 11.28 4.46
N LYS A 11 6.48 10.02 4.89
CA LYS A 11 6.38 8.87 3.97
C LYS A 11 4.94 8.49 3.61
N TYR A 12 3.95 9.27 4.05
CA TYR A 12 2.54 9.06 3.73
C TYR A 12 2.17 9.81 2.47
N THR A 13 1.29 9.23 1.66
CA THR A 13 0.78 9.89 0.45
C THR A 13 -0.71 9.62 0.30
N MET A 14 -1.35 10.27 -0.68
CA MET A 14 -2.74 10.00 -1.06
C MET A 14 -2.84 9.27 -2.42
N GLU A 15 -1.70 8.85 -2.99
CA GLU A 15 -1.61 8.25 -4.34
C GLU A 15 -2.42 6.96 -4.51
N GLN A 16 -2.72 6.24 -3.43
CA GLN A 16 -3.56 5.05 -3.49
C GLN A 16 -5.03 5.39 -3.79
N PHE A 17 -5.48 6.60 -3.42
CA PHE A 17 -6.89 6.94 -3.37
C PHE A 17 -7.33 7.71 -4.61
N ASP A 18 -8.61 7.59 -4.96
CA ASP A 18 -9.20 8.34 -6.06
C ASP A 18 -9.31 9.85 -5.74
N GLU A 19 -9.30 10.68 -6.78
CA GLU A 19 -9.36 12.14 -6.61
C GLU A 19 -10.65 12.62 -5.94
N GLU A 20 -11.76 11.91 -6.14
CA GLU A 20 -13.06 12.28 -5.58
C GLU A 20 -13.03 12.13 -4.05
N GLY A 21 -12.45 11.05 -3.54
CA GLY A 21 -12.28 10.83 -2.11
C GLY A 21 -11.34 11.83 -1.45
N VAL A 22 -10.26 12.22 -2.14
CA VAL A 22 -9.38 13.29 -1.67
C VAL A 22 -10.13 14.62 -1.60
N LYS A 23 -10.92 14.96 -2.63
CA LYS A 23 -11.74 16.19 -2.65
C LYS A 23 -12.80 16.20 -1.55
N GLU A 24 -13.45 15.07 -1.30
CA GLU A 24 -14.43 14.93 -0.21
C GLU A 24 -13.79 15.11 1.16
N LEU A 25 -12.60 14.53 1.40
CA LEU A 25 -11.90 14.75 2.65
C LEU A 25 -11.53 16.23 2.85
N ILE A 26 -11.04 16.89 1.79
CA ILE A 26 -10.71 18.31 1.83
C ILE A 26 -11.95 19.16 2.15
N SER A 27 -13.10 18.88 1.54
CA SER A 27 -14.33 19.66 1.77
C SER A 27 -14.87 19.54 3.20
N ARG A 28 -14.63 18.40 3.86
CA ARG A 28 -15.01 18.14 5.26
C ARG A 28 -13.99 18.64 6.28
N THR A 29 -12.84 19.12 5.83
CA THR A 29 -11.75 19.56 6.72
C THR A 29 -12.03 20.93 7.29
N ILE A 30 -11.83 21.08 8.60
CA ILE A 30 -11.97 22.35 9.33
C ILE A 30 -10.61 22.79 9.90
N VAL A 31 -10.34 24.08 9.86
CA VAL A 31 -9.12 24.66 10.43
C VAL A 31 -9.40 25.13 11.85
N LYS A 32 -8.58 24.71 12.81
CA LYS A 32 -8.63 25.19 14.20
C LYS A 32 -7.28 25.73 14.63
N THR A 33 -7.29 26.76 15.47
CA THR A 33 -6.06 27.28 16.08
C THR A 33 -5.83 26.59 17.42
N VAL A 34 -4.76 25.83 17.53
CA VAL A 34 -4.36 25.12 18.75
C VAL A 34 -2.97 25.57 19.15
N LYS A 35 -2.82 26.14 20.36
CA LYS A 35 -1.54 26.69 20.85
C LYS A 35 -0.89 27.69 19.87
N GLY A 36 -1.69 28.56 19.27
CA GLY A 36 -1.24 29.56 18.29
C GLY A 36 -0.87 29.02 16.91
N LYS A 37 -1.07 27.71 16.64
CA LYS A 37 -0.79 27.09 15.34
C LYS A 37 -2.08 26.65 14.67
N ALA A 38 -2.23 26.96 13.39
CA ALA A 38 -3.29 26.39 12.57
C ALA A 38 -3.11 24.86 12.50
N THR A 39 -4.18 24.12 12.76
CA THR A 39 -4.22 22.65 12.76
C THR A 39 -5.50 22.19 12.08
N LEU A 40 -5.41 21.19 11.21
CA LEU A 40 -6.57 20.66 10.49
C LEU A 40 -7.28 19.57 11.31
N TYR A 41 -8.60 19.57 11.26
CA TYR A 41 -9.47 18.57 11.88
C TYR A 41 -10.51 18.08 10.87
N VAL A 42 -11.06 16.90 11.11
CA VAL A 42 -12.20 16.37 10.35
C VAL A 42 -13.14 15.60 11.30
N THR A 43 -14.44 15.62 11.01
CA THR A 43 -15.41 14.76 11.69
C THR A 43 -15.31 13.34 11.13
N CYS A 44 -14.84 12.40 11.95
CA CYS A 44 -14.74 11.00 11.58
C CYS A 44 -16.14 10.36 11.54
N PRO A 45 -16.57 9.74 10.44
CA PRO A 45 -17.93 9.23 10.30
C PRO A 45 -18.18 8.00 11.20
N ILE A 46 -17.14 7.22 11.49
CA ILE A 46 -17.23 6.04 12.36
C ILE A 46 -17.19 6.45 13.84
N ARG A 47 -16.25 7.33 14.22
CA ARG A 47 -16.07 7.74 15.62
C ARG A 47 -17.02 8.86 16.08
N GLN A 48 -17.76 9.46 15.14
CA GLN A 48 -18.71 10.54 15.37
C GLN A 48 -18.15 11.72 16.19
N LYS A 49 -16.86 12.02 16.01
CA LYS A 49 -16.17 13.13 16.69
C LYS A 49 -15.14 13.77 15.78
N GLU A 50 -14.76 14.99 16.13
CA GLU A 50 -13.68 15.70 15.45
C GLU A 50 -12.32 15.12 15.83
N ILE A 51 -11.51 14.83 14.82
CA ILE A 51 -10.17 14.26 14.97
C ILE A 51 -9.17 15.18 14.30
N LYS A 52 -8.02 15.40 14.95
CA LYS A 52 -6.89 16.09 14.36
C LYS A 52 -6.35 15.28 13.18
N LEU A 53 -6.19 15.91 12.02
CA LEU A 53 -5.54 15.30 10.88
C LEU A 53 -4.03 15.24 11.09
N THR A 54 -3.54 14.03 11.35
CA THR A 54 -2.13 13.65 11.21
C THR A 54 -1.92 12.99 9.84
N PRO A 55 -0.67 12.80 9.37
CA PRO A 55 -0.41 12.06 8.12
C PRO A 55 -1.08 10.69 8.08
N GLU A 56 -0.99 9.98 9.21
CA GLU A 56 -1.61 8.68 9.44
C GLU A 56 -3.14 8.74 9.40
N GLU A 57 -3.73 9.75 10.05
CA GLU A 57 -5.18 9.94 10.09
C GLU A 57 -5.75 10.33 8.72
N ILE A 58 -5.00 11.07 7.89
CA ILE A 58 -5.41 11.37 6.51
C ILE A 58 -5.58 10.06 5.73
N VAL A 59 -4.58 9.18 5.77
CA VAL A 59 -4.65 7.87 5.12
C VAL A 59 -5.77 7.02 5.71
N ARG A 60 -5.93 7.00 7.03
CA ARG A 60 -7.02 6.28 7.71
C ARG A 60 -8.40 6.75 7.26
N GLN A 61 -8.66 8.06 7.18
CA GLN A 61 -9.95 8.61 6.74
C GLN A 61 -10.24 8.29 5.27
N LEU A 62 -9.23 8.38 4.40
CA LEU A 62 -9.38 7.99 2.99
C LEU A 62 -9.63 6.49 2.84
N TYR A 63 -8.96 5.65 3.63
CA TYR A 63 -9.16 4.21 3.60
C TYR A 63 -10.53 3.80 4.15
N LEU A 64 -11.03 4.48 5.20
CA LEU A 64 -12.40 4.29 5.68
C LEU A 64 -13.42 4.60 4.59
N ARG A 65 -13.22 5.68 3.83
CA ARG A 65 -14.08 6.00 2.67
C ARG A 65 -13.98 4.91 1.59
N GLU A 66 -12.79 4.42 1.29
CA GLU A 66 -12.59 3.33 0.32
C GLU A 66 -13.37 2.08 0.73
N LEU A 67 -13.29 1.69 2.01
CA LEU A 67 -14.05 0.59 2.60
C LEU A 67 -15.56 0.77 2.46
N THR A 68 -16.09 1.96 2.74
CA THR A 68 -17.54 2.19 2.69
C THR A 68 -18.07 2.40 1.27
N THR A 69 -17.35 3.16 0.45
CA THR A 69 -17.85 3.66 -0.85
C THR A 69 -17.49 2.72 -1.99
N THR A 70 -16.24 2.23 -2.01
CA THR A 70 -15.73 1.38 -3.09
C THR A 70 -16.00 -0.10 -2.79
N TYR A 71 -15.70 -0.55 -1.57
CA TYR A 71 -15.87 -1.95 -1.18
C TYR A 71 -17.24 -2.25 -0.54
N GLY A 72 -18.05 -1.22 -0.27
CA GLY A 72 -19.43 -1.38 0.19
C GLY A 72 -19.58 -1.93 1.61
N TYR A 73 -18.55 -1.83 2.46
CA TYR A 73 -18.66 -2.23 3.86
C TYR A 73 -19.51 -1.21 4.64
N PRO A 74 -20.60 -1.62 5.28
CA PRO A 74 -21.43 -0.73 6.08
C PRO A 74 -20.64 -0.18 7.29
N VAL A 75 -20.93 1.07 7.68
CA VAL A 75 -20.21 1.77 8.78
C VAL A 75 -20.30 1.00 10.09
N GLU A 76 -21.40 0.29 10.31
CA GLU A 76 -21.66 -0.53 11.49
C GLU A 76 -20.70 -1.71 11.62
N ARG A 77 -20.09 -2.15 10.51
CA ARG A 77 -19.05 -3.19 10.50
C ARG A 77 -17.66 -2.62 10.70
N LEU A 78 -17.48 -1.30 10.75
CA LEU A 78 -16.17 -0.67 10.86
C LEU A 78 -15.93 -0.22 12.30
N GLN A 79 -14.81 -0.64 12.86
CA GLN A 79 -14.30 -0.14 14.14
C GLN A 79 -12.97 0.56 13.91
N VAL A 80 -12.79 1.73 14.53
CA VAL A 80 -11.56 2.51 14.46
C VAL A 80 -10.84 2.39 15.79
N GLU A 81 -9.53 2.16 15.73
CA GLU A 81 -8.68 1.90 16.89
C GLU A 81 -9.12 0.67 17.73
N TYR A 82 -9.46 -0.42 17.03
CA TYR A 82 -9.95 -1.68 17.57
C TYR A 82 -8.93 -2.34 18.52
N THR A 83 -9.39 -2.81 19.68
CA THR A 83 -8.50 -3.43 20.67
C THR A 83 -8.24 -4.89 20.34
N VAL A 84 -6.97 -5.23 20.10
CA VAL A 84 -6.48 -6.58 19.88
C VAL A 84 -5.80 -7.07 21.15
N THR A 85 -6.27 -8.18 21.70
CA THR A 85 -5.67 -8.81 22.89
C THR A 85 -4.67 -9.87 22.45
N ILE A 86 -3.40 -9.73 22.85
CA ILE A 86 -2.30 -10.64 22.49
C ILE A 86 -1.69 -11.16 23.77
N GLY A 87 -2.07 -12.37 24.18
CA GLY A 87 -1.69 -12.90 25.49
C GLY A 87 -2.23 -12.00 26.61
N ARG A 88 -1.33 -11.35 27.36
CA ARG A 88 -1.68 -10.39 28.43
C ARG A 88 -1.72 -8.94 27.97
N ASP A 89 -1.14 -8.65 26.81
CA ASP A 89 -1.03 -7.28 26.30
C ASP A 89 -2.26 -6.90 25.49
N LYS A 90 -2.66 -5.63 25.57
CA LYS A 90 -3.68 -5.04 24.71
C LYS A 90 -3.01 -4.05 23.76
N LYS A 91 -3.18 -4.28 22.46
CA LYS A 91 -2.73 -3.38 21.41
C LYS A 91 -3.94 -2.87 20.62
N ARG A 92 -3.75 -1.85 19.77
CA ARG A 92 -4.84 -1.26 18.99
C ARG A 92 -4.49 -1.32 17.52
N ALA A 93 -5.43 -1.84 16.73
CA ALA A 93 -5.39 -1.82 15.28
C ALA A 93 -6.10 -0.57 14.74
N ASP A 94 -5.61 0.01 13.66
CA ASP A 94 -6.14 1.28 13.17
C ASP A 94 -7.59 1.19 12.69
N ILE A 95 -7.89 0.16 11.91
CA ILE A 95 -9.25 -0.15 11.45
C ILE A 95 -9.45 -1.67 11.57
N ALA A 96 -10.63 -2.07 12.06
CA ALA A 96 -11.11 -3.43 11.97
C ALA A 96 -12.44 -3.45 11.22
N VAL A 97 -12.58 -4.36 10.27
CA VAL A 97 -13.85 -4.68 9.62
C VAL A 97 -14.36 -5.96 10.25
N MET A 98 -15.52 -5.92 10.88
CA MET A 98 -16.13 -7.07 11.55
C MET A 98 -16.74 -8.04 10.52
N ASP A 99 -16.76 -9.32 10.84
CA ASP A 99 -17.40 -10.37 10.04
C ASP A 99 -18.92 -10.11 9.96
N LYS A 100 -19.52 -10.46 8.81
CA LYS A 100 -20.95 -10.21 8.56
C LYS A 100 -21.83 -11.08 9.47
N ASP A 101 -21.42 -12.33 9.68
CA ASP A 101 -22.19 -13.34 10.42
C ASP A 101 -21.74 -13.39 11.88
N ARG A 102 -20.52 -12.92 12.18
CA ARG A 102 -19.95 -12.84 13.54
C ARG A 102 -19.50 -11.41 13.87
N PRO A 103 -20.41 -10.52 14.31
CA PRO A 103 -20.10 -9.10 14.53
C PRO A 103 -18.98 -8.81 15.54
N ASP A 104 -18.68 -9.75 16.44
CA ASP A 104 -17.57 -9.63 17.42
C ASP A 104 -16.23 -10.15 16.89
N SER A 105 -16.21 -10.77 15.71
CA SER A 105 -15.01 -11.34 15.09
C SER A 105 -14.49 -10.42 13.98
N PRO A 106 -13.24 -9.94 14.04
CA PRO A 106 -12.65 -9.18 12.95
C PRO A 106 -12.47 -10.06 11.69
N TYR A 107 -12.90 -9.55 10.55
CA TYR A 107 -12.69 -10.13 9.22
C TYR A 107 -11.48 -9.53 8.52
N ILE A 108 -11.29 -8.21 8.63
CA ILE A 108 -10.13 -7.50 8.09
C ILE A 108 -9.53 -6.64 9.19
N ILE A 109 -8.21 -6.69 9.36
CA ILE A 109 -7.45 -5.76 10.18
C ILE A 109 -6.61 -4.88 9.27
N VAL A 110 -6.68 -3.56 9.43
CA VAL A 110 -5.93 -2.59 8.63
C VAL A 110 -5.00 -1.79 9.54
N GLU A 111 -3.74 -1.67 9.12
CA GLU A 111 -2.74 -0.79 9.72
C GLU A 111 -2.37 0.32 8.73
N CYS A 112 -2.62 1.56 9.10
CA CYS A 112 -2.23 2.75 8.36
C CYS A 112 -0.90 3.23 8.93
N LYS A 113 0.24 2.74 8.42
CA LYS A 113 1.56 3.04 9.00
C LYS A 113 2.64 3.30 7.98
N GLU A 114 3.70 3.95 8.43
CA GLU A 114 4.91 4.19 7.67
C GLU A 114 5.62 2.88 7.26
N PRO A 115 6.16 2.77 6.03
CA PRO A 115 6.94 1.61 5.57
C PRO A 115 8.19 1.38 6.40
N ASN A 116 8.06 0.57 7.45
CA ASN A 116 9.14 -0.25 7.98
C ASN A 116 8.76 -1.72 7.78
N LEU A 117 9.29 -2.28 6.68
CA LEU A 117 8.85 -3.53 6.07
C LEU A 117 8.93 -4.77 6.98
N LYS A 118 9.86 -4.79 7.94
CA LYS A 118 10.06 -5.96 8.81
C LYS A 118 9.06 -5.94 9.97
N ASP A 119 9.03 -4.84 10.72
CA ASP A 119 8.23 -4.73 11.95
C ASP A 119 6.72 -4.70 11.65
N GLY A 120 6.31 -4.05 10.56
CA GLY A 120 4.89 -3.93 10.21
C GLY A 120 4.23 -5.26 9.82
N LYS A 121 4.96 -6.15 9.14
CA LYS A 121 4.45 -7.46 8.74
C LYS A 121 4.27 -8.40 9.94
N GLU A 122 5.25 -8.41 10.84
CA GLU A 122 5.17 -9.21 12.05
C GLU A 122 4.04 -8.75 12.97
N GLN A 123 3.85 -7.42 13.09
CA GLN A 123 2.73 -6.85 13.83
C GLN A 123 1.39 -7.28 13.24
N LEU A 124 1.20 -7.14 11.93
CA LEU A 124 -0.05 -7.50 11.27
C LEU A 124 -0.34 -9.00 11.36
N LYS A 125 0.69 -9.84 11.21
CA LYS A 125 0.57 -11.30 11.39
C LYS A 125 0.18 -11.63 12.83
N SER A 126 0.79 -10.97 13.82
CA SER A 126 0.44 -11.13 15.23
C SER A 126 -1.02 -10.77 15.49
N TYR A 127 -1.53 -9.72 14.84
CA TYR A 127 -2.93 -9.30 15.00
C TYR A 127 -3.89 -10.29 14.36
N CYS A 128 -3.61 -10.76 13.14
CA CYS A 128 -4.43 -11.77 12.48
C CYS A 128 -4.49 -13.06 13.30
N ASN A 129 -3.34 -13.52 13.82
CA ASN A 129 -3.28 -14.71 14.67
C ASN A 129 -4.06 -14.53 15.99
N ALA A 130 -4.01 -13.35 16.61
CA ALA A 130 -4.69 -13.08 17.87
C ALA A 130 -6.20 -12.87 17.71
N THR A 131 -6.64 -12.31 16.58
CA THR A 131 -8.06 -12.01 16.32
C THR A 131 -8.79 -13.09 15.55
N GLY A 132 -8.06 -13.98 14.85
CA GLY A 132 -8.62 -14.91 13.88
C GLY A 132 -9.00 -14.26 12.55
N ALA A 133 -8.62 -12.99 12.32
CA ALA A 133 -8.93 -12.29 11.08
C ALA A 133 -8.22 -12.95 9.90
N PRO A 134 -8.94 -13.35 8.84
CA PRO A 134 -8.34 -13.95 7.66
C PRO A 134 -7.52 -12.97 6.82
N ILE A 135 -7.78 -11.66 6.95
CA ILE A 135 -7.17 -10.63 6.10
C ILE A 135 -6.49 -9.57 6.96
N GLY A 136 -5.20 -9.36 6.71
CA GLY A 136 -4.44 -8.22 7.20
C GLY A 136 -4.07 -7.29 6.04
N VAL A 137 -4.37 -6.01 6.18
CA VAL A 137 -3.95 -4.94 5.27
C VAL A 137 -3.00 -3.99 5.95
N TRP A 138 -1.98 -3.56 5.22
CA TRP A 138 -1.04 -2.54 5.67
C TRP A 138 -0.85 -1.52 4.55
N THR A 139 -1.00 -0.23 4.86
CA THR A 139 -0.90 0.87 3.89
C THR A 139 -0.33 2.16 4.49
N ASN A 140 0.39 2.92 3.66
CA ASN A 140 0.79 4.31 3.93
C ASN A 140 0.17 5.30 2.91
N GLY A 141 -0.82 4.84 2.14
CA GLY A 141 -1.48 5.60 1.08
C GLY A 141 -0.64 5.78 -0.20
N ARG A 142 0.49 5.09 -0.35
CA ARG A 142 1.17 4.98 -1.66
C ARG A 142 0.48 3.95 -2.53
N SER A 143 0.29 4.30 -3.80
CA SER A 143 -0.22 3.38 -4.81
C SER A 143 0.69 2.14 -4.86
N MET A 144 0.12 0.93 -4.80
CA MET A 144 0.81 -0.33 -5.10
C MET A 144 1.14 -0.39 -6.60
N LYS A 145 2.04 0.48 -7.08
CA LYS A 145 2.65 0.34 -8.40
C LYS A 145 3.64 -0.83 -8.33
N ARG A 146 3.13 -2.02 -8.66
CA ARG A 146 3.85 -3.23 -9.11
C ARG A 146 5.31 -3.30 -8.66
N GLY A 147 5.48 -3.70 -7.41
CA GLY A 147 6.75 -4.12 -6.83
C GLY A 147 6.40 -4.68 -5.48
N CYS A 148 6.20 -6.00 -5.41
CA CYS A 148 5.86 -6.72 -4.20
C CYS A 148 6.79 -6.27 -3.08
N ASN A 149 6.26 -5.50 -2.13
CA ASN A 149 6.95 -5.13 -0.89
C ASN A 149 5.91 -4.74 0.17
N GLY A 150 4.82 -4.06 -0.18
CA GLY A 150 3.61 -4.07 0.65
C GLY A 150 3.01 -5.47 0.64
N THR A 151 3.02 -6.15 1.77
CA THR A 151 2.54 -7.53 1.84
C THR A 151 1.06 -7.44 2.10
N ILE A 152 0.24 -7.71 1.09
CA ILE A 152 -1.00 -8.41 1.42
C ILE A 152 -0.48 -9.78 1.84
N LEU A 153 -0.36 -10.01 3.16
CA LEU A 153 -0.19 -11.36 3.69
C LEU A 153 -1.53 -12.05 3.49
N THR A 154 -1.83 -12.36 2.24
CA THR A 154 -2.82 -13.38 1.93
C THR A 154 -2.18 -14.67 2.40
N ALA A 155 -2.53 -15.14 3.60
CA ALA A 155 -2.51 -16.56 3.89
C ALA A 155 -3.61 -17.22 3.04
N ILE A 156 -3.53 -17.08 1.71
CA ILE A 156 -4.31 -17.83 0.76
C ILE A 156 -3.48 -19.08 0.52
N SER A 157 -4.01 -20.21 0.95
CA SER A 157 -3.44 -21.52 0.64
C SER A 157 -3.33 -21.70 -0.89
N ARG A 158 -2.39 -22.52 -1.37
CA ARG A 158 -2.25 -22.75 -2.83
C ARG A 158 -3.59 -23.22 -3.41
N GLU A 159 -4.31 -24.00 -2.62
CA GLU A 159 -5.61 -24.58 -2.91
C GLU A 159 -6.73 -23.53 -3.04
N GLU A 160 -6.68 -22.44 -2.28
CA GLU A 160 -7.62 -21.32 -2.39
C GLU A 160 -7.27 -20.39 -3.56
N LEU A 161 -5.98 -20.16 -3.82
CA LEU A 161 -5.53 -19.37 -4.97
C LEU A 161 -6.01 -19.99 -6.28
N GLU A 162 -5.96 -21.31 -6.38
CA GLU A 162 -6.42 -22.08 -7.54
C GLU A 162 -7.95 -22.03 -7.73
N ARG A 163 -8.72 -21.70 -6.68
CA ARG A 163 -10.19 -21.61 -6.72
C ARG A 163 -10.72 -20.21 -7.03
N ILE A 164 -9.85 -19.19 -7.10
CA ILE A 164 -10.29 -17.84 -7.44
C ILE A 164 -10.75 -17.83 -8.91
N PRO A 165 -12.03 -17.52 -9.19
CA PRO A 165 -12.51 -17.42 -10.56
C PRO A 165 -11.88 -16.20 -11.22
N ILE A 166 -10.81 -16.41 -12.00
CA ILE A 166 -10.19 -15.34 -12.78
C ILE A 166 -11.05 -15.15 -14.03
N PRO A 167 -11.68 -13.98 -14.23
CA PRO A 167 -12.41 -13.71 -15.46
C PRO A 167 -11.43 -13.73 -16.63
N LEU A 168 -11.63 -14.68 -17.55
CA LEU A 168 -10.82 -14.78 -18.77
C LEU A 168 -11.24 -13.67 -19.75
N PRO A 169 -10.37 -12.70 -20.06
CA PRO A 169 -10.68 -11.67 -21.04
C PRO A 169 -10.93 -12.29 -22.42
N ALA A 170 -11.58 -11.58 -23.33
CA ALA A 170 -11.73 -12.05 -24.71
C ALA A 170 -10.36 -12.36 -25.36
N LYS A 171 -10.29 -13.38 -26.24
CA LYS A 171 -9.03 -13.92 -26.80
C LYS A 171 -8.14 -12.85 -27.45
N ASN A 172 -8.72 -11.82 -28.03
CA ASN A 172 -8.01 -10.68 -28.61
C ASN A 172 -7.24 -9.86 -27.56
N ILE A 173 -7.83 -9.65 -26.37
CA ILE A 173 -7.19 -8.96 -25.25
C ILE A 173 -6.07 -9.83 -24.68
N GLN A 174 -6.31 -11.15 -24.53
CA GLN A 174 -5.28 -12.09 -24.08
C GLN A 174 -4.07 -12.11 -25.01
N ALA A 175 -4.28 -12.08 -26.33
CA ALA A 175 -3.20 -12.01 -27.31
C ALA A 175 -2.38 -10.71 -27.19
N LYS A 176 -3.05 -9.55 -27.02
CA LYS A 176 -2.38 -8.26 -26.79
C LYS A 176 -1.57 -8.26 -25.49
N ILE A 177 -2.13 -8.79 -24.41
CA ILE A 177 -1.42 -8.93 -23.12
C ILE A 177 -0.20 -9.84 -23.29
N SER A 178 -0.37 -11.01 -23.91
CA SER A 178 0.73 -11.96 -24.13
C SER A 178 1.88 -11.33 -24.93
N ALA A 179 1.57 -10.61 -26.00
CA ALA A 179 2.56 -9.91 -26.81
C ALA A 179 3.33 -8.86 -25.99
N LYS A 180 2.62 -8.00 -25.25
CA LYS A 180 3.25 -6.97 -24.39
C LYS A 180 4.08 -7.55 -23.26
N VAL A 181 3.66 -8.67 -22.69
CA VAL A 181 4.41 -9.36 -21.62
C VAL A 181 5.71 -9.93 -22.19
N LYS A 182 5.66 -10.59 -23.35
CA LYS A 182 6.87 -11.12 -24.02
C LYS A 182 7.84 -10.00 -24.39
N GLU A 183 7.33 -8.91 -24.95
CA GLU A 183 8.12 -7.71 -25.25
C GLU A 183 8.77 -7.13 -23.99
N SER A 184 8.02 -7.02 -22.89
CA SER A 184 8.54 -6.53 -21.62
C SER A 184 9.65 -7.41 -21.06
N PHE A 185 9.56 -8.73 -21.18
CA PHE A 185 10.60 -9.65 -20.74
C PHE A 185 11.84 -9.57 -21.65
N ALA A 186 11.66 -9.47 -22.97
CA ALA A 186 12.77 -9.31 -23.91
C ALA A 186 13.55 -8.00 -23.64
N LEU A 187 12.85 -6.88 -23.49
CA LEU A 187 13.45 -5.59 -23.14
C LEU A 187 14.17 -5.63 -21.79
N ARG A 188 13.63 -6.37 -20.82
CA ARG A 188 14.27 -6.54 -19.51
C ARG A 188 15.57 -7.33 -19.61
N GLU A 189 15.63 -8.39 -20.42
CA GLU A 189 16.86 -9.14 -20.64
C GLU A 189 17.89 -8.30 -21.41
N GLN A 190 17.48 -7.55 -22.45
CA GLN A 190 18.35 -6.62 -23.15
C GLN A 190 18.95 -5.58 -22.18
N SER A 191 18.13 -4.98 -21.31
CA SER A 191 18.58 -4.02 -20.31
C SER A 191 19.61 -4.62 -19.34
N LYS A 192 19.41 -5.88 -18.90
CA LYS A 192 20.39 -6.57 -18.05
C LYS A 192 21.71 -6.83 -18.78
N THR A 193 21.65 -7.22 -20.06
CA THR A 193 22.85 -7.45 -20.86
C THR A 193 23.64 -6.16 -21.04
N LEU A 194 22.97 -5.06 -21.40
CA LEU A 194 23.59 -3.73 -21.51
C LEU A 194 24.22 -3.30 -20.18
N LEU A 195 23.53 -3.52 -19.06
CA LEU A 195 24.08 -3.21 -17.74
C LEU A 195 25.33 -4.03 -17.43
N LYS A 196 25.36 -5.33 -17.76
CA LYS A 196 26.54 -6.18 -17.59
C LYS A 196 27.71 -5.72 -18.45
N SER A 197 27.46 -5.39 -19.72
CA SER A 197 28.50 -4.86 -20.62
C SER A 197 29.05 -3.53 -20.11
N ALA A 198 28.18 -2.63 -19.62
CA ALA A 198 28.60 -1.36 -19.04
C ALA A 198 29.45 -1.53 -17.76
N VAL A 199 29.05 -2.43 -16.85
CA VAL A 199 29.84 -2.74 -15.64
C VAL A 199 31.21 -3.28 -16.02
N LYS A 200 31.28 -4.23 -16.95
CA LYS A 200 32.54 -4.82 -17.40
C LYS A 200 33.44 -3.82 -18.12
N ALA A 201 32.87 -2.89 -18.87
CA ALA A 201 33.63 -1.80 -19.47
C ALA A 201 34.26 -0.88 -18.43
N VAL A 202 33.55 -0.58 -17.33
CA VAL A 202 34.10 0.21 -16.22
C VAL A 202 35.26 -0.53 -15.54
N GLU A 203 35.13 -1.85 -15.34
CA GLU A 203 36.23 -2.68 -14.81
C GLU A 203 37.48 -2.60 -15.70
N ILE A 204 37.30 -2.77 -17.02
CA ILE A 204 38.39 -2.65 -18.00
C ILE A 204 38.99 -1.23 -17.99
N ALA A 205 38.17 -0.18 -17.85
CA ALA A 205 38.68 1.19 -17.81
C ALA A 205 39.59 1.44 -16.59
N ILE A 206 39.27 0.81 -15.45
CA ILE A 206 40.06 0.91 -14.21
C ILE A 206 41.37 0.12 -14.33
N GLU A 207 41.36 -1.06 -14.95
CA GLU A 207 42.53 -1.95 -15.01
C GLU A 207 43.46 -1.66 -16.20
N ASP A 208 42.87 -1.32 -17.34
CA ASP A 208 43.50 -1.37 -18.67
C ASP A 208 43.44 -0.02 -19.42
N GLY A 209 42.70 0.96 -18.88
CA GLY A 209 42.55 2.31 -19.43
C GLY A 209 41.30 2.49 -20.32
N GLU A 210 40.91 3.75 -20.50
CA GLU A 210 39.63 4.13 -21.13
C GLU A 210 39.51 3.71 -22.61
N GLU A 211 40.61 3.67 -23.36
CA GLU A 211 40.59 3.30 -24.78
C GLU A 211 40.13 1.85 -25.01
N LYS A 212 40.66 0.90 -24.22
CA LYS A 212 40.28 -0.52 -24.30
C LYS A 212 38.84 -0.78 -23.84
N ALA A 213 38.37 -0.04 -22.84
CA ALA A 213 36.98 -0.11 -22.39
C ALA A 213 36.00 0.34 -23.49
N MET A 214 36.36 1.39 -24.23
CA MET A 214 35.56 1.90 -25.36
C MET A 214 35.56 0.95 -26.55
N GLU A 215 36.66 0.24 -26.80
CA GLU A 215 36.71 -0.83 -27.81
C GLU A 215 35.81 -2.01 -27.43
N TYR A 216 35.89 -2.47 -26.18
CA TYR A 216 35.03 -3.53 -25.65
C TYR A 216 33.54 -3.20 -25.76
N LEU A 217 33.15 -1.94 -25.47
CA LEU A 217 31.77 -1.50 -25.62
C LEU A 217 31.30 -1.48 -27.08
N ARG A 218 32.18 -1.22 -28.06
CA ARG A 218 31.80 -1.23 -29.49
C ARG A 218 31.60 -2.65 -30.02
N GLU A 219 32.34 -3.63 -29.50
CA GLU A 219 32.24 -5.03 -29.92
C GLU A 219 31.03 -5.76 -29.31
N ASN A 220 30.50 -5.29 -28.18
CA ASN A 220 29.45 -5.96 -27.41
C ASN A 220 28.09 -5.21 -27.41
N HIS A 221 27.86 -4.37 -28.43
CA HIS A 221 26.65 -3.53 -28.58
C HIS A 221 25.73 -3.98 -29.73
#